data_AF-A2FQY4-F1
#
_entry.id   AF-A2FQY4-F1
#
_cell.length_a   1.000
_cell.length_b   1.000
_cell.length_c   1.000
_cell.angle_alpha   90.00
_cell.angle_beta   90.00
_cell.angle_gamma   90.00
#
_symmetry.space_group_name_H-M   'P 1'
#
loop_
_entity.id
_entity.type
_entity.pdbx_description
1 polymer ?
#
loop_
_entity_poly.entity_id
_entity_poly.type
_entity_poly.pdbx_seq_one_letter_code
_entity_poly.pdbx_strand_id
1 'polypeptide(L)'
;MNNFELEKEELALIYGDNYKMEQKNIVSIAISTQGRNATLTFTVTEQYPDEIPAVHAKIEGISGKKLEEHLTKVARTMAGLSMIAYLVGNGITFLAGIPEKDFQVTQEQVTSTPFSRENFLLWLAKFNEEMAPKEDSTLPPTGRQMFEQGLVN
;
A
#
# COMPACT_ATOMS: atom_id res chain seq x y z
N MET A 1 -14.79 -1.91 20.87
CA MET A 1 -15.42 -2.42 19.63
C MET A 1 -14.52 -3.50 19.08
N ASN A 2 -15.07 -4.61 18.62
CA ASN A 2 -14.26 -5.70 18.09
C ASN A 2 -13.74 -5.25 16.71
N ASN A 3 -12.43 -5.01 16.58
CA ASN A 3 -11.84 -4.44 15.35
C ASN A 3 -12.15 -5.28 14.10
N PHE A 4 -12.44 -6.56 14.29
CA PHE A 4 -12.80 -7.48 13.22
C PHE A 4 -14.17 -7.19 12.58
N GLU A 5 -15.16 -6.64 13.30
CA GLU A 5 -16.47 -6.33 12.68
C GLU A 5 -16.37 -5.22 11.64
N LEU A 6 -15.55 -4.19 11.90
CA LEU A 6 -15.25 -3.13 10.94
C LEU A 6 -14.47 -3.69 9.74
N GLU A 7 -13.44 -4.50 10.00
CA GLU A 7 -12.63 -5.09 8.93
C GLU A 7 -13.46 -6.01 8.03
N LYS A 8 -14.46 -6.74 8.54
CA LYS A 8 -15.36 -7.56 7.70
C LYS A 8 -16.10 -6.74 6.65
N GLU A 9 -16.64 -5.59 7.04
CA GLU A 9 -17.38 -4.72 6.13
C GLU A 9 -16.46 -4.15 5.04
N GLU A 10 -15.25 -3.77 5.42
CA GLU A 10 -14.22 -3.32 4.48
C GLU A 10 -13.80 -4.44 3.52
N LEU A 11 -13.55 -5.65 4.02
CA LEU A 11 -13.20 -6.80 3.19
C LEU A 11 -14.32 -7.16 2.21
N ALA A 12 -15.58 -7.10 2.64
CA ALA A 12 -16.73 -7.33 1.78
C ALA A 12 -16.81 -6.26 0.67
N LEU A 13 -16.48 -5.00 0.98
CA LEU A 13 -16.44 -3.92 0.00
C LEU A 13 -15.28 -4.08 -1.01
N ILE A 14 -14.09 -4.44 -0.52
CA ILE A 14 -12.88 -4.55 -1.35
C ILE A 14 -12.96 -5.74 -2.30
N TYR A 15 -13.39 -6.91 -1.79
CA TYR A 15 -13.33 -8.16 -2.54
C TYR A 15 -14.67 -8.56 -3.16
N GLY A 16 -15.78 -7.92 -2.79
CA GLY A 16 -17.10 -8.12 -3.39
C GLY A 16 -17.49 -9.60 -3.45
N ASP A 17 -17.78 -10.09 -4.67
CA ASP A 17 -18.20 -11.47 -4.92
C ASP A 17 -17.14 -12.54 -4.56
N ASN A 18 -15.88 -12.13 -4.42
CA ASN A 18 -14.79 -13.03 -4.03
C ASN A 18 -14.70 -13.23 -2.52
N TYR A 19 -15.39 -12.43 -1.73
CA TYR A 19 -15.48 -12.56 -0.28
C TYR A 19 -16.67 -13.44 0.12
N LYS A 20 -16.42 -14.42 0.99
CA LYS A 20 -17.46 -15.25 1.60
C LYS A 20 -17.20 -15.41 3.08
N MET A 21 -18.22 -15.11 3.88
CA MET A 21 -18.24 -15.44 5.29
C MET A 21 -18.77 -16.87 5.46
N GLU A 22 -17.93 -17.80 5.90
CA GLU A 22 -18.35 -19.19 6.15
C GLU A 22 -18.98 -19.34 7.54
N GLN A 23 -18.43 -18.64 8.53
CA GLN A 23 -18.92 -18.60 9.90
C GLN A 23 -18.62 -17.23 10.52
N LYS A 24 -19.15 -16.97 11.72
CA LYS A 24 -18.96 -15.70 12.45
C LYS A 24 -17.48 -15.24 12.53
N ASN A 25 -16.56 -16.21 12.59
CA ASN A 25 -15.13 -15.99 12.76
C ASN A 25 -14.27 -16.54 11.59
N ILE A 26 -14.90 -17.02 10.52
CA ILE A 26 -14.19 -17.63 9.38
C ILE A 26 -14.55 -16.90 8.11
N VAL A 27 -13.52 -16.39 7.45
CA VAL A 27 -13.63 -15.62 6.21
C VAL A 27 -12.84 -16.33 5.12
N SER A 28 -13.48 -16.54 3.97
CA SER A 28 -12.87 -17.12 2.78
C SER A 28 -12.84 -16.07 1.67
N ILE A 29 -11.67 -15.88 1.07
CA ILE A 29 -11.42 -14.92 -0.01
C ILE A 29 -10.81 -15.67 -1.19
N ALA A 30 -11.47 -15.61 -2.34
CA ALA A 30 -10.96 -16.13 -3.60
C ALA A 30 -10.03 -15.09 -4.24
N ILE A 31 -8.84 -15.51 -4.64
CA ILE A 31 -7.88 -14.69 -5.37
C ILE A 31 -7.53 -15.36 -6.69
N SER A 32 -7.45 -14.56 -7.76
CA SER A 32 -7.07 -15.02 -9.08
C SER A 32 -6.00 -14.09 -9.64
N THR A 33 -4.87 -14.67 -10.08
CA THR A 33 -3.81 -13.90 -10.73
C THR A 33 -3.10 -14.76 -11.77
N GLN A 34 -2.82 -14.17 -12.94
CA GLN A 34 -2.08 -14.81 -14.04
C GLN A 34 -2.56 -16.23 -14.39
N GLY A 35 -3.87 -16.49 -14.32
CA GLY A 35 -4.47 -17.78 -14.63
C GLY A 35 -4.41 -18.82 -13.50
N ARG A 36 -3.86 -18.49 -12.34
CA ARG A 36 -3.89 -19.31 -11.13
C ARG A 36 -4.95 -18.80 -10.17
N ASN A 37 -5.74 -19.71 -9.63
CA ASN A 37 -6.76 -19.41 -8.65
C ASN A 37 -6.35 -19.98 -7.29
N ALA A 38 -6.53 -19.21 -6.23
CA ALA A 38 -6.43 -19.72 -4.88
C ALA A 38 -7.59 -19.25 -4.01
N THR A 39 -7.89 -20.01 -2.99
CA THR A 39 -8.82 -19.63 -1.91
C THR A 39 -8.02 -19.52 -0.63
N LEU A 40 -8.09 -18.35 0.00
CA LEU A 40 -7.52 -18.09 1.32
C LEU A 40 -8.65 -18.12 2.34
N THR A 41 -8.51 -18.93 3.38
CA THR A 41 -9.44 -19.00 4.50
C THR A 41 -8.72 -18.55 5.77
N PHE A 42 -9.30 -17.55 6.43
CA PHE A 42 -8.80 -16.96 7.66
C PHE A 42 -9.75 -17.30 8.80
N THR A 43 -9.23 -17.94 9.83
CA THR A 43 -9.95 -18.18 11.08
C THR A 43 -9.44 -17.21 12.13
N VAL A 44 -10.31 -16.30 12.57
CA VAL A 44 -9.99 -15.22 13.49
C VAL A 44 -10.35 -15.62 14.91
N THR A 45 -9.43 -15.41 15.85
CA THR A 45 -9.68 -15.66 17.28
C THR A 45 -10.29 -14.44 17.96
N GLU A 46 -10.78 -14.60 19.19
CA GLU A 46 -11.35 -13.48 19.95
C GLU A 46 -10.30 -12.42 20.35
N GLN A 47 -9.02 -12.79 20.31
CA GLN A 47 -7.89 -11.92 20.67
C GLN A 47 -7.35 -11.14 19.47
N TYR A 48 -8.00 -11.22 18.31
CA TYR A 48 -7.62 -10.44 17.14
C TYR A 48 -7.85 -8.94 17.38
N PRO A 49 -6.93 -8.04 16.96
CA PRO A 49 -5.76 -8.28 16.11
C PRO A 49 -4.45 -8.62 16.83
N ASP A 50 -4.45 -8.76 18.16
CA ASP A 50 -3.24 -9.06 18.94
C ASP A 50 -2.73 -10.48 18.65
N GLU A 51 -3.65 -11.42 18.43
CA GLU A 51 -3.35 -12.77 17.96
C GLU A 51 -3.52 -12.89 16.44
N ILE A 52 -2.60 -13.61 15.79
CA ILE A 52 -2.65 -13.86 14.35
C ILE A 52 -3.80 -14.81 13.99
N PRO A 53 -4.51 -14.57 12.89
CA PRO A 53 -5.51 -15.52 12.41
C PRO A 53 -4.84 -16.80 11.89
N ALA A 54 -5.52 -17.93 12.03
CA ALA A 54 -5.07 -19.16 11.38
C ALA A 54 -5.36 -19.09 9.88
N VAL A 55 -4.32 -19.26 9.06
CA VAL A 55 -4.39 -19.13 7.60
C VAL A 55 -4.38 -20.51 6.95
N HIS A 56 -5.38 -20.78 6.11
CA HIS A 56 -5.43 -21.95 5.24
C HIS A 56 -5.51 -21.49 3.79
N ALA A 57 -4.73 -22.09 2.90
CA ALA A 57 -4.67 -21.71 1.50
C ALA A 57 -4.83 -22.94 0.60
N LYS A 58 -5.70 -22.83 -0.40
CA LYS A 58 -5.86 -23.82 -1.45
C LYS A 58 -5.54 -23.19 -2.79
N ILE A 59 -4.55 -23.73 -3.52
CA ILE A 59 -4.19 -23.28 -4.87
C ILE A 59 -4.77 -24.31 -5.84
N GLU A 60 -5.66 -23.88 -6.72
CA GLU A 60 -6.35 -24.74 -7.71
C GLU A 60 -7.02 -25.98 -7.08
N GLY A 61 -7.49 -25.85 -5.84
CA GLY A 61 -8.11 -26.93 -5.07
C GLY A 61 -7.13 -27.87 -4.34
N ILE A 62 -5.82 -27.66 -4.49
CA ILE A 62 -4.74 -28.41 -3.81
C ILE A 62 -4.22 -27.61 -2.62
N SER A 63 -3.72 -28.30 -1.59
CA SER A 63 -3.10 -27.65 -0.41
C SER A 63 -1.95 -26.74 -0.80
N GLY A 64 -2.04 -25.46 -0.40
CA GLY A 64 -1.07 -24.41 -0.65
C GLY A 64 -0.11 -24.19 0.52
N LYS A 65 0.47 -25.25 1.12
CA LYS A 65 1.29 -25.14 2.35
C LYS A 65 2.36 -24.06 2.31
N LYS A 66 3.06 -23.89 1.18
CA LYS A 66 4.09 -22.85 1.03
C LYS A 66 3.52 -21.43 1.15
N LEU A 67 2.30 -21.23 0.64
CA LEU A 67 1.58 -19.97 0.74
C LEU A 67 1.09 -19.76 2.19
N GLU A 68 0.59 -20.82 2.85
CA GLU A 68 0.21 -20.77 4.26
C GLU A 68 1.39 -20.38 5.17
N GLU A 69 2.54 -21.01 4.99
CA GLU A 69 3.77 -20.73 5.74
C GLU A 69 4.23 -19.28 5.52
N HIS A 70 4.22 -18.81 4.27
CA HIS A 70 4.57 -17.43 3.93
C HIS A 70 3.61 -16.42 4.58
N LEU A 71 2.31 -16.60 4.43
CA LEU A 71 1.30 -15.72 5.03
C LEU A 71 1.36 -15.73 6.55
N THR A 72 1.62 -16.88 7.17
CA THR A 72 1.80 -16.98 8.62
C THR A 72 3.02 -16.19 9.10
N LYS A 73 4.12 -16.21 8.34
CA LYS A 73 5.31 -15.42 8.63
C LYS A 73 5.03 -13.91 8.55
N VAL A 74 4.28 -13.48 7.54
CA VAL A 74 3.86 -12.07 7.37
C VAL A 74 2.88 -11.64 8.46
N ALA A 75 1.95 -12.50 8.86
CA ALA A 75 0.99 -12.20 9.93
C ALA A 75 1.71 -11.87 11.25
N ARG A 76 2.79 -12.60 11.58
CA ARG A 76 3.58 -12.37 12.80
C ARG A 76 4.25 -10.99 12.84
N THR A 77 4.58 -10.39 11.69
CA THR A 77 5.16 -9.03 11.66
C THR A 77 4.10 -7.94 11.80
N MET A 78 2.82 -8.30 11.71
CA MET A 78 1.68 -7.38 11.70
C MET A 78 0.77 -7.55 12.93
N ALA A 79 1.18 -8.35 13.92
CA ALA A 79 0.43 -8.55 15.16
C ALA A 79 0.11 -7.21 15.84
N GLY A 80 -1.14 -7.04 16.28
CA GLY A 80 -1.66 -5.79 16.84
C GLY A 80 -2.34 -4.86 15.82
N LEU A 81 -2.38 -5.22 14.54
CA LEU A 81 -3.04 -4.45 13.47
C LEU A 81 -4.01 -5.32 12.66
N SER A 82 -5.02 -4.69 12.05
CA SER A 82 -5.89 -5.34 11.06
C SER A 82 -5.06 -5.77 9.85
N MET A 83 -4.99 -7.07 9.57
CA MET A 83 -4.00 -7.65 8.66
C MET A 83 -4.58 -8.47 7.52
N ILE A 84 -5.89 -8.75 7.48
CA ILE A 84 -6.45 -9.72 6.51
C ILE A 84 -6.29 -9.19 5.08
N ALA A 85 -6.63 -7.92 4.83
CA ALA A 85 -6.46 -7.32 3.50
C ALA A 85 -5.00 -7.33 3.05
N TYR A 86 -4.08 -7.07 3.97
CA TYR A 86 -2.63 -7.11 3.71
C TYR A 86 -2.15 -8.52 3.37
N LEU A 87 -2.62 -9.53 4.10
CA LEU A 87 -2.32 -10.94 3.84
C LEU A 87 -2.85 -11.39 2.47
N VAL A 88 -4.06 -10.97 2.10
CA VAL A 88 -4.61 -11.24 0.76
C VAL A 88 -3.74 -10.63 -0.33
N GLY A 89 -3.28 -9.39 -0.16
CA GLY A 89 -2.33 -8.74 -1.07
C GLY A 89 -1.03 -9.53 -1.24
N ASN A 90 -0.43 -9.98 -0.13
CA ASN A 90 0.76 -10.83 -0.17
C ASN A 90 0.48 -12.18 -0.85
N GLY A 91 -0.72 -12.74 -0.68
CA GLY A 91 -1.12 -13.96 -1.35
C GLY A 91 -1.21 -13.80 -2.87
N ILE A 92 -1.73 -12.67 -3.35
CA ILE A 92 -1.75 -12.34 -4.78
C ILE A 92 -0.32 -12.21 -5.32
N THR A 93 0.55 -11.50 -4.60
CA THR A 93 1.97 -11.35 -4.98
C THR A 93 2.68 -12.70 -5.08
N PHE A 94 2.48 -13.56 -4.08
CA PHE A 94 3.05 -14.90 -4.06
C PHE A 94 2.58 -15.74 -5.25
N LEU A 95 1.28 -15.72 -5.57
CA LEU A 95 0.73 -16.46 -6.71
C LEU A 95 1.24 -15.95 -8.06
N ALA A 96 1.43 -14.64 -8.19
CA ALA A 96 2.01 -14.01 -9.37
C ALA A 96 3.50 -14.35 -9.56
N GLY A 97 4.14 -15.00 -8.57
CA GLY A 97 5.54 -15.37 -8.63
C GLY A 97 6.49 -14.16 -8.62
N ILE A 98 6.00 -12.99 -8.19
CA ILE A 98 6.81 -11.80 -8.05
C ILE A 98 7.74 -12.05 -6.85
N PRO A 99 9.07 -12.12 -7.07
CA PRO A 99 9.99 -12.38 -5.97
C PRO A 99 9.87 -11.26 -4.93
N GLU A 100 9.90 -11.60 -3.63
CA GLU A 100 9.87 -10.63 -2.51
C GLU A 100 10.89 -9.48 -2.69
N LYS A 101 11.96 -9.71 -3.46
CA LYS A 101 12.97 -8.69 -3.81
C LYS A 101 12.42 -7.52 -4.62
N ASP A 102 11.39 -7.71 -5.44
CA ASP A 102 10.78 -6.63 -6.22
C ASP A 102 9.77 -5.82 -5.40
N PHE A 103 9.43 -6.30 -4.19
CA PHE A 103 8.69 -5.56 -3.15
C PHE A 103 9.60 -5.04 -2.04
N GLN A 104 10.93 -5.08 -2.23
CA GLN A 104 11.68 -3.92 -1.80
C GLN A 104 11.18 -2.77 -2.68
N VAL A 105 10.07 -2.14 -2.22
CA VAL A 105 10.09 -0.68 -2.13
C VAL A 105 11.49 -0.45 -1.64
N THR A 106 12.31 0.13 -2.49
CA THR A 106 13.53 0.73 -2.03
C THR A 106 12.99 1.62 -0.93
N GLN A 107 13.05 1.16 0.33
CA GLN A 107 13.72 1.94 1.32
C GLN A 107 15.00 2.27 0.57
N GLU A 108 14.94 3.35 -0.21
CA GLU A 108 15.96 4.34 -0.13
C GLU A 108 16.18 4.33 1.37
N GLN A 109 17.31 3.74 1.77
CA GLN A 109 18.05 4.36 2.82
C GLN A 109 18.08 5.80 2.35
N VAL A 110 17.04 6.55 2.75
CA VAL A 110 17.15 7.95 3.03
C VAL A 110 18.18 7.87 4.14
N THR A 111 19.43 7.80 3.71
CA THR A 111 20.60 8.29 4.41
C THR A 111 20.25 9.74 4.61
N SER A 112 19.36 9.93 5.58
CA SER A 112 19.11 11.19 6.22
C SER A 112 20.48 11.48 6.77
N THR A 113 21.28 12.24 6.03
CA THR A 113 22.42 12.94 6.59
C THR A 113 21.84 13.56 7.85
N PRO A 114 22.31 13.17 9.06
CA PRO A 114 21.73 13.69 10.28
C PRO A 114 21.79 15.20 10.16
N PHE A 115 20.61 15.82 10.07
CA PHE A 115 20.47 17.22 9.74
C PHE A 115 20.99 17.99 10.95
N SER A 116 22.30 18.28 10.97
CA SER A 116 22.85 19.17 11.99
C SER A 116 22.16 20.52 11.83
N ARG A 117 21.90 21.20 12.95
CA ARG A 117 21.26 22.53 12.95
C ARG A 117 21.94 23.49 11.97
N GLU A 118 23.26 23.37 11.84
CA GLU A 118 24.10 24.17 10.95
C GLU A 118 23.79 23.89 9.48
N ASN A 119 23.66 22.61 9.09
CA ASN A 119 23.27 22.23 7.73
C ASN A 119 21.84 22.64 7.38
N PHE A 120 20.92 22.60 8.36
CA PHE A 120 19.57 23.12 8.18
C PHE A 120 19.54 24.60 7.85
N LEU A 121 20.30 25.40 8.61
CA LEU A 121 20.35 26.84 8.40
C LEU A 121 20.99 27.22 7.06
N LEU A 122 22.02 26.48 6.64
CA LEU A 122 22.65 26.67 5.32
C LEU A 122 21.68 26.32 4.18
N TRP A 123 20.93 25.23 4.31
CA TRP A 123 19.90 24.87 3.34
C TRP A 123 18.77 25.91 3.31
N LEU A 124 18.30 26.36 4.47
CA LEU A 124 17.22 27.33 4.59
C LEU A 124 17.60 28.70 4.00
N ALA A 125 18.87 29.11 4.16
CA ALA A 125 19.39 30.33 3.55
C ALA A 125 19.38 30.24 2.01
N LYS A 126 19.86 29.14 1.44
CA LYS A 126 19.81 28.90 -0.02
C LYS A 126 18.39 28.82 -0.56
N PHE A 127 17.51 28.13 0.15
CA PHE A 127 16.10 28.01 -0.23
C PHE A 127 15.40 29.37 -0.24
N ASN A 128 15.63 30.21 0.76
CA ASN A 128 15.07 31.56 0.79
C ASN A 128 15.66 32.46 -0.30
N GLU A 129 16.92 32.25 -0.70
CA GLU A 129 17.54 32.96 -1.82
C GLU A 129 16.93 32.54 -3.17
N GLU A 130 16.63 31.25 -3.35
CA GLU A 130 15.96 30.73 -4.54
C GLU A 130 14.48 31.12 -4.63
N MET A 131 13.79 31.17 -3.48
CA MET A 131 12.38 31.53 -3.37
C MET A 131 12.15 33.04 -3.25
N ALA A 132 13.22 33.83 -3.11
CA ALA A 132 13.13 35.27 -3.20
C ALA A 132 12.53 35.61 -4.58
N PRO A 133 11.43 36.37 -4.64
CA PRO A 133 10.85 36.78 -5.91
C PRO A 133 11.92 37.54 -6.69
N LYS A 134 12.38 36.98 -7.80
CA LYS A 134 13.25 37.67 -8.75
C LYS A 134 12.48 38.90 -9.22
N GLU A 135 12.90 40.08 -8.76
CA GLU A 135 12.36 41.35 -9.24
C GLU A 135 12.38 41.35 -10.77
N ASP A 136 11.20 41.60 -11.33
CA ASP A 136 10.91 41.97 -12.71
C ASP A 136 11.88 41.47 -13.79
N SER A 137 11.68 40.23 -14.22
CA SER A 137 11.77 39.95 -15.65
C SER A 137 10.37 40.06 -16.21
N THR A 138 10.10 41.19 -16.88
CA THR A 138 8.87 41.45 -17.63
C THR A 138 8.45 40.18 -18.37
N LEU A 139 7.36 39.56 -17.90
CA LEU A 139 6.76 38.43 -18.60
C LEU A 139 6.52 38.86 -20.05
N PRO A 140 6.95 38.06 -21.05
CA PRO A 140 6.68 38.40 -22.45
C PRO A 140 5.17 38.59 -22.61
N PRO A 141 4.73 39.64 -23.34
CA PRO A 141 3.32 39.94 -23.45
C PRO A 141 2.57 38.73 -24.00
N THR A 142 1.46 38.37 -23.38
CA THR A 142 0.64 37.25 -23.84
C THR A 142 0.08 37.56 -25.24
N GLY A 143 -0.24 36.54 -26.04
CA GLY A 143 -0.76 36.74 -27.40
C GLY A 143 -1.99 37.66 -27.47
N ARG A 144 -2.80 37.71 -26.39
CA ARG A 144 -3.91 38.66 -26.26
C ARG A 144 -3.45 40.11 -26.13
N GLN A 145 -2.40 40.37 -25.35
CA GLN A 145 -1.82 41.72 -25.23
C GLN A 145 -1.18 42.18 -26.54
N MET A 146 -0.57 41.26 -27.30
CA MET A 146 -0.04 41.60 -28.62
C MET A 146 -1.15 41.98 -29.63
N PHE A 147 -2.31 41.33 -29.54
CA PHE A 147 -3.48 41.65 -30.36
C PHE A 147 -4.10 43.02 -29.99
N GLU A 148 -4.27 43.29 -28.69
CA GLU A 148 -4.78 44.58 -28.20
C GLU A 148 -3.83 45.76 -28.52
N GLN A 149 -2.53 45.50 -28.66
CA GLN A 149 -1.52 46.49 -29.07
C GLN A 149 -1.34 46.64 -30.58
N GLY A 150 -2.10 45.88 -31.41
CA GLY A 150 -2.02 45.95 -32.87
C GLY A 150 -0.71 45.44 -33.46
N LEU A 151 0.04 44.63 -32.72
CA LEU A 151 1.34 44.07 -33.15
C LEU A 151 1.18 42.78 -33.97
N VAL A 152 -0.03 42.25 -34.07
CA VAL A 152 -0.37 41.07 -34.87
C VAL A 152 -1.66 41.38 -35.62
N ASN A 153 -1.63 41.35 -36.96
CA ASN A 153 -2.81 41.42 -37.82
C ASN A 153 -3.41 40.03 -38.00
#